data_AF-A0A812IJA3-F1
#
_entry.id   AF-A0A812IJA3-F1
#
_cell.length_a   1.000
_cell.length_b   1.000
_cell.length_c   1.000
_cell.angle_alpha   90.00
_cell.angle_beta   90.00
_cell.angle_gamma   90.00
#
_symmetry.space_group_name_H-M   'P 1'
#
loop_
_entity.id
_entity.type
_entity.pdbx_description
1 polymer ?
#
loop_
_entity_poly.entity_id
_entity_poly.type
_entity_poly.pdbx_seq_one_letter_code
_entity_poly.pdbx_strand_id
1 'polypeptide(L)'
;GKPNDRWLTGMVTQKRDFGCFVAFRVPGVEGTAQGLVYRTELKGSPDVMDEVKVRVVNIDDSNKISLSMMSSAGAFAPFYDMKDKWVEGIVKNFADFGAFVQVESPEGGTVDGLLPNREISDERIEDPAEVLE
;
A
#
# COMPACT_ATOMS: atom_id res chain seq x y z
N GLY A 1 -5.79 19.08 4.05
CA GLY A 1 -5.08 17.89 4.56
C GLY A 1 -5.81 16.66 4.06
N LYS A 2 -5.12 15.72 3.42
CA LYS A 2 -5.78 14.56 2.80
C LYS A 2 -6.48 13.72 3.89
N PRO A 3 -7.76 13.35 3.74
CA PRO A 3 -8.54 12.61 4.75
C PRO A 3 -8.19 11.11 4.88
N ASN A 4 -7.30 10.57 4.03
CA ASN A 4 -7.17 9.13 3.80
C ASN A 4 -6.14 8.39 4.66
N ASP A 5 -5.46 9.04 5.61
CA ASP A 5 -4.50 8.37 6.50
C ASP A 5 -4.86 8.43 7.99
N ARG A 6 -6.11 8.79 8.27
CA ARG A 6 -6.60 8.80 9.65
C ARG A 6 -6.89 7.37 10.10
N TRP A 7 -6.02 6.86 10.98
CA TRP A 7 -6.30 5.65 11.73
C TRP A 7 -7.39 5.89 12.78
N LEU A 8 -8.27 4.91 12.89
CA LEU A 8 -9.39 4.84 13.82
C LEU A 8 -9.26 3.54 14.60
N THR A 9 -9.61 3.59 15.88
CA THR A 9 -9.76 2.38 16.69
C THR A 9 -11.21 1.92 16.61
N GLY A 10 -11.42 0.64 16.35
CA GLY A 10 -12.74 0.04 16.26
C GLY A 10 -12.78 -1.37 16.82
N MET A 11 -13.99 -1.86 17.08
CA MET A 11 -14.23 -3.20 17.61
C MET A 11 -14.77 -4.11 16.52
N VAL A 12 -14.22 -5.32 16.41
CA VAL A 12 -14.76 -6.35 15.51
C VAL A 12 -16.12 -6.80 16.03
N THR A 13 -17.17 -6.52 15.26
CA THR A 13 -18.55 -6.89 15.61
C THR A 13 -18.95 -8.22 15.00
N GLN A 14 -18.36 -8.59 13.86
CA GLN A 14 -18.69 -9.82 13.16
C GLN A 14 -17.55 -10.29 12.26
N LYS A 15 -17.30 -11.61 12.25
CA LYS A 15 -16.36 -12.29 11.36
C LYS A 15 -17.11 -13.04 10.27
N ARG A 16 -16.61 -12.98 9.05
CA ARG A 16 -17.09 -13.69 7.86
C ARG A 16 -15.90 -14.27 7.11
N ASP A 17 -16.14 -15.21 6.21
CA ASP A 17 -15.06 -15.81 5.42
C ASP A 17 -14.31 -14.77 4.59
N PHE A 18 -14.99 -13.74 4.08
CA PHE A 18 -14.40 -12.71 3.25
C PHE A 18 -13.82 -11.51 4.03
N GLY A 19 -13.95 -11.46 5.36
CA GLY A 19 -13.47 -10.32 6.14
C GLY A 19 -14.15 -10.14 7.49
N CYS A 20 -13.91 -8.99 8.13
CA CYS A 20 -14.46 -8.63 9.42
C CYS A 20 -15.19 -7.28 9.37
N PHE A 21 -16.36 -7.21 9.99
CA PHE A 21 -17.04 -5.94 10.24
C PHE A 21 -16.49 -5.30 11.51
N VAL A 22 -16.18 -4.02 11.42
CA VAL A 22 -15.59 -3.24 12.50
C VAL A 22 -16.47 -2.03 12.75
N ALA A 23 -16.93 -1.88 13.99
CA ALA A 23 -17.64 -0.69 14.45
C ALA A 23 -16.65 0.31 15.06
N PHE A 24 -16.74 1.58 14.69
CA PHE A 24 -15.81 2.62 15.14
C PHE A 24 -16.52 3.95 15.33
N ARG A 25 -15.96 4.81 16.18
CA ARG A 25 -16.43 6.18 16.35
C ARG A 25 -15.76 7.11 15.34
N VAL A 26 -16.56 7.94 14.70
CA VAL A 26 -16.08 9.01 13.81
C VAL A 26 -15.94 10.30 14.64
N PRO A 27 -14.74 10.89 14.73
CA PRO A 27 -14.54 12.10 15.52
C PRO A 27 -15.37 13.27 14.99
N GLY A 28 -16.14 13.90 15.88
CA GLY A 28 -17.04 15.01 15.53
C GLY A 28 -18.41 14.58 15.01
N VAL A 29 -18.71 13.27 14.99
CA VAL A 29 -20.03 12.73 14.63
C VAL A 29 -20.61 11.99 15.83
N GLU A 30 -21.86 12.28 16.18
CA GLU A 30 -22.59 11.50 17.18
C GLU A 30 -22.99 10.15 16.59
N GLY A 31 -22.52 9.06 17.21
CA GLY A 31 -22.86 7.69 16.82
C GLY A 31 -21.64 6.81 16.52
N THR A 32 -21.92 5.62 16.00
CA THR A 32 -20.91 4.67 15.53
C THR A 32 -21.17 4.35 14.07
N ALA A 33 -20.10 4.25 13.29
CA ALA A 33 -20.14 3.75 11.92
C ALA A 33 -19.67 2.30 11.91
N GLN A 34 -20.04 1.56 10.87
CA GLN A 34 -19.55 0.20 10.65
C GLN A 34 -18.97 0.09 9.23
N GLY A 35 -17.79 -0.50 9.13
CA GLY A 35 -17.14 -0.78 7.86
C GLY A 35 -16.65 -2.22 7.79
N LEU A 36 -16.27 -2.65 6.59
CA LEU A 36 -15.75 -3.98 6.29
C LEU A 36 -14.25 -3.91 6.05
N VAL A 37 -13.47 -4.71 6.78
CA VAL A 37 -12.10 -5.03 6.42
C VAL A 37 -12.12 -6.34 5.63
N TYR A 38 -11.80 -6.28 4.33
CA TYR A 38 -11.69 -7.48 3.50
C TYR A 38 -10.53 -8.36 3.97
N ARG A 39 -10.60 -9.67 3.71
CA ARG A 39 -9.54 -10.63 4.06
C ARG A 39 -8.16 -10.19 3.58
N THR A 40 -8.09 -9.61 2.39
CA THR A 40 -6.85 -9.09 1.78
C THR A 40 -6.28 -7.88 2.50
N GLU A 41 -7.04 -7.23 3.38
CA GLU A 41 -6.70 -6.01 4.13
C GLU A 41 -6.60 -6.24 5.65
N LEU A 42 -6.74 -7.50 6.10
CA LEU A 42 -6.61 -7.88 7.51
C LEU A 42 -5.14 -7.96 7.92
N LYS A 43 -4.85 -7.55 9.16
CA LYS A 43 -3.59 -7.84 9.83
C LYS A 43 -3.85 -8.92 10.89
N GLY A 44 -3.25 -10.10 10.71
CA GLY A 44 -3.49 -11.25 11.57
C GLY A 44 -4.88 -11.86 11.36
N SER A 45 -5.42 -12.52 12.40
CA SER A 45 -6.76 -13.10 12.41
C SER A 45 -7.54 -12.60 13.63
N PRO A 46 -8.08 -11.37 13.58
CA PRO A 46 -8.86 -10.86 14.70
C PRO A 46 -10.16 -11.66 14.87
N ASP A 47 -10.64 -11.74 16.10
CA ASP A 47 -11.90 -12.38 16.48
C ASP A 47 -12.95 -11.34 16.93
N VAL A 48 -14.18 -11.80 17.07
CA VAL A 48 -15.28 -10.94 17.52
C VAL A 48 -14.95 -10.38 18.92
N MET A 49 -15.24 -9.10 19.13
CA MET A 49 -14.88 -8.30 20.31
C MET A 49 -13.41 -7.82 20.37
N ASP A 50 -12.54 -8.22 19.44
CA ASP A 50 -11.20 -7.66 19.39
C ASP A 50 -11.23 -6.17 19.02
N GLU A 51 -10.38 -5.41 19.71
CA GLU A 51 -10.10 -4.03 19.34
C GLU A 51 -9.00 -3.99 18.28
N VAL A 52 -9.28 -3.31 17.16
CA VAL A 52 -8.39 -3.22 16.00
C VAL A 52 -8.21 -1.78 15.57
N LYS A 53 -7.03 -1.46 15.03
CA LYS A 53 -6.78 -0.20 14.31
C LYS A 53 -7.09 -0.39 12.83
N VAL A 54 -7.92 0.49 12.31
CA VAL A 54 -8.39 0.49 10.91
C VAL A 54 -8.30 1.89 10.34
N ARG A 55 -8.33 2.01 9.02
CA ARG A 55 -8.52 3.29 8.33
C ARG A 55 -9.51 3.12 7.19
N VAL A 56 -10.14 4.22 6.81
CA VAL A 56 -11.11 4.24 5.72
C VAL A 56 -10.36 4.28 4.40
N VAL A 57 -10.60 3.30 3.53
CA VAL A 57 -10.00 3.25 2.18
C VAL A 57 -10.96 3.70 1.09
N ASN A 58 -12.26 3.43 1.25
CA ASN A 58 -13.29 3.79 0.29
C ASN A 58 -14.65 3.92 0.99
N ILE A 59 -15.48 4.84 0.52
CA ILE A 59 -16.91 4.90 0.84
C ILE A 59 -17.63 4.89 -0.52
N ASP A 60 -18.51 3.91 -0.72
CA ASP A 60 -19.29 3.80 -1.96
C ASP A 60 -20.58 4.63 -1.91
N ASP A 61 -21.26 4.76 -3.05
CA ASP A 61 -22.52 5.50 -3.18
C ASP A 61 -23.68 4.89 -2.35
N SER A 62 -23.50 3.66 -1.86
CA SER A 62 -24.44 2.96 -0.97
C SER A 62 -24.08 3.12 0.52
N ASN A 63 -23.17 4.05 0.85
CA ASN A 63 -22.64 4.28 2.20
C ASN A 63 -21.94 3.06 2.84
N LYS A 64 -21.45 2.11 2.03
CA LYS A 64 -20.61 1.03 2.55
C LYS A 64 -19.19 1.55 2.70
N ILE A 65 -18.65 1.34 3.90
CA ILE A 65 -17.29 1.76 4.23
C ILE A 65 -16.36 0.57 4.09
N SER A 66 -15.41 0.66 3.18
CA SER A 66 -14.28 -0.27 3.11
C SER A 66 -13.17 0.23 4.03
N LEU A 67 -12.66 -0.67 4.85
CA LEU A 67 -11.61 -0.42 5.84
C LEU A 67 -10.37 -1.26 5.51
N SER A 68 -9.23 -0.79 6.00
CA SER A 68 -7.99 -1.56 5.99
C SER A 68 -7.31 -1.55 7.35
N MET A 69 -6.80 -2.70 7.79
CA MET A 69 -5.88 -2.82 8.95
C MET A 69 -4.41 -2.71 8.51
N MET A 70 -4.19 -2.58 7.20
CA MET A 70 -2.89 -2.38 6.62
C MET A 70 -2.68 -0.93 6.25
N SER A 71 -1.42 -0.53 6.29
CA SER A 71 -1.00 0.72 5.71
C SER A 71 -0.89 0.50 4.19
N SER A 72 -1.74 1.12 3.35
CA SER A 72 -1.53 1.19 1.88
C SER A 72 -0.20 1.87 1.58
N ALA A 73 0.18 2.70 2.52
CA ALA A 73 1.48 3.19 2.84
C ALA A 73 2.32 2.08 3.50
N GLY A 74 2.71 1.03 2.78
CA GLY A 74 3.90 0.27 3.19
C GLY A 74 5.11 1.21 3.29
N ALA A 75 6.33 0.69 3.30
CA ALA A 75 7.52 1.57 3.18
C ALA A 75 7.47 2.47 1.91
N PHE A 76 6.59 2.15 0.95
CA PHE A 76 6.29 2.93 -0.25
C PHE A 76 5.34 4.13 -0.08
N ALA A 77 4.75 4.36 1.11
CA ALA A 77 3.88 5.52 1.39
C ALA A 77 4.42 6.84 0.86
N PRO A 78 5.71 7.15 1.12
CA PRO A 78 6.23 8.48 0.82
C PRO A 78 6.42 8.71 -0.67
N PHE A 79 6.27 7.66 -1.49
CA PHE A 79 6.42 7.70 -2.94
C PHE A 79 5.10 7.92 -3.69
N TYR A 80 3.93 7.90 -3.02
CA TYR A 80 2.63 8.02 -3.71
C TYR A 80 2.46 9.33 -4.50
N ASP A 81 3.01 10.43 -3.99
CA ASP A 81 2.98 11.74 -4.66
C ASP A 81 4.24 12.00 -5.53
N MET A 82 5.03 10.96 -5.80
CA MET A 82 6.29 11.01 -6.56
C MET A 82 6.19 10.35 -7.94
N LYS A 83 4.97 10.11 -8.44
CA LYS A 83 4.73 9.38 -9.69
C LYS A 83 5.53 9.92 -10.90
N ASP A 84 5.85 11.21 -10.91
CA ASP A 84 6.60 11.89 -11.98
C ASP A 84 7.96 12.46 -11.50
N LYS A 85 8.49 11.96 -10.38
CA LYS A 85 9.77 12.41 -9.82
C LYS A 85 10.81 11.30 -9.90
N TRP A 86 12.00 11.68 -10.34
CA TRP A 86 13.17 10.82 -10.28
C TRP A 86 13.64 10.65 -8.83
N VAL A 87 13.96 9.41 -8.48
CA VAL A 87 14.53 9.03 -7.18
C VAL A 87 15.80 8.22 -7.42
N GLU A 88 16.82 8.46 -6.62
CA GLU A 88 18.06 7.69 -6.68
C GLU A 88 17.86 6.34 -5.98
N GLY A 89 18.40 5.28 -6.59
CA GLY A 89 18.31 3.93 -6.06
C GLY A 89 19.55 3.11 -6.35
N ILE A 90 19.85 2.17 -5.46
CA ILE A 90 20.98 1.25 -5.55
C ILE A 90 20.48 -0.08 -6.08
N VAL A 91 20.94 -0.50 -7.25
CA VAL A 91 20.63 -1.82 -7.80
C VAL A 91 21.25 -2.90 -6.91
N LYS A 92 20.41 -3.80 -6.39
CA LYS A 92 20.84 -4.90 -5.51
C LYS A 92 21.08 -6.18 -6.28
N ASN A 93 20.22 -6.48 -7.25
CA ASN A 93 20.30 -7.70 -8.03
C ASN A 93 19.57 -7.57 -9.38
N PHE A 94 20.02 -8.33 -10.37
CA PHE A 94 19.35 -8.48 -11.66
C PHE A 94 18.61 -9.82 -11.74
N ALA A 95 17.50 -9.83 -12.46
CA ALA A 95 16.73 -11.01 -12.82
C ALA A 95 16.33 -10.92 -14.30
N ASP A 96 15.98 -12.05 -14.91
CA ASP A 96 15.64 -12.10 -16.35
C ASP A 96 14.48 -11.16 -16.74
N PHE A 97 13.63 -10.80 -15.78
CA PHE A 97 12.48 -9.92 -15.97
C PHE A 97 12.69 -8.46 -15.50
N GLY A 98 13.83 -8.13 -14.88
CA GLY A 98 14.07 -6.77 -14.37
C GLY A 98 15.20 -6.65 -13.34
N ALA A 99 15.29 -5.49 -12.71
CA ALA A 99 16.27 -5.19 -11.68
C ALA A 99 15.59 -4.87 -10.35
N PHE A 100 16.09 -5.45 -9.26
CA PHE A 100 15.69 -5.08 -7.91
C PHE A 100 16.53 -3.90 -7.45
N VAL A 101 15.87 -2.79 -7.13
CA VAL A 101 16.49 -1.51 -6.79
C VAL A 101 16.05 -1.11 -5.40
N GLN A 102 17.01 -0.87 -4.51
CA GLN A 102 16.75 -0.30 -3.19
C GLN A 102 16.74 1.22 -3.30
N VAL A 103 15.67 1.85 -2.83
CA VAL A 103 15.45 3.29 -2.89
C VAL A 103 15.32 3.83 -1.48
N GLU A 104 15.93 4.99 -1.22
CA GLU A 104 15.71 5.70 0.04
C GLU A 104 14.37 6.42 0.03
N SER A 105 13.61 6.24 1.12
CA SER A 105 12.35 6.92 1.31
C SER A 105 12.56 8.41 1.63
N PRO A 106 11.75 9.31 1.06
CA PRO A 106 11.69 10.72 1.45
C PRO A 106 11.54 10.99 2.95
N GLU A 107 10.94 10.04 3.68
CA GLU A 107 10.74 10.13 5.14
C GLU A 107 11.81 9.37 5.94
N GLY A 108 12.84 8.86 5.27
CA GLY A 108 13.90 8.03 5.84
C GLY A 108 13.60 6.53 5.78
N GLY A 109 14.66 5.72 5.76
CA GLY A 109 14.60 4.27 5.57
C GLY A 109 14.73 3.86 4.10
N THR A 110 14.84 2.55 3.85
CA THR A 110 15.03 2.00 2.50
C THR A 110 13.88 1.06 2.12
N VAL A 111 13.60 1.03 0.83
CA VAL A 111 12.56 0.18 0.25
C VAL A 111 13.06 -0.47 -1.02
N ASP A 112 12.76 -1.76 -1.21
CA ASP A 112 13.16 -2.48 -2.41
C ASP A 112 12.04 -2.44 -3.46
N GLY A 113 12.28 -1.77 -4.58
CA GLY A 113 11.43 -1.74 -5.77
C GLY A 113 11.91 -2.70 -6.86
N LEU A 114 11.03 -3.05 -7.78
CA LEU A 114 11.34 -3.81 -8.99
C LEU A 114 11.18 -2.90 -10.21
N LEU A 115 12.25 -2.74 -10.99
CA LEU A 115 12.24 -2.07 -12.28
C LEU A 115 12.14 -3.14 -13.38
N PRO A 116 11.01 -3.27 -14.10
CA PRO A 116 10.86 -4.26 -15.15
C PRO A 116 11.73 -3.92 -16.37
N ASN A 117 12.22 -4.94 -17.07
CA ASN A 117 13.14 -4.78 -18.21
C ASN A 117 12.67 -3.80 -19.31
N ARG A 118 11.36 -3.70 -19.55
CA ARG A 118 10.75 -2.77 -20.53
C ARG A 118 10.98 -1.29 -20.20
N GLU A 119 11.22 -0.99 -18.92
CA GLU A 119 11.44 0.38 -18.44
C GLU A 119 12.95 0.68 -18.27
N ILE A 120 13.84 -0.30 -18.53
CA ILE A 120 15.30 -0.15 -18.39
C ILE A 120 15.96 0.29 -19.70
N SER A 121 15.41 -0.08 -20.86
CA SER A 121 16.02 0.26 -22.16
C SER A 121 14.98 0.37 -23.27
N ASP A 122 15.04 1.46 -24.06
CA ASP A 122 14.47 1.54 -25.42
C ASP A 122 15.43 0.98 -26.49
N GLU A 123 16.65 0.58 -26.12
CA GLU A 123 17.59 -0.05 -27.02
C GLU A 123 17.68 -1.55 -26.74
N ARG A 124 17.09 -2.34 -27.65
CA ARG A 124 17.68 -3.64 -27.98
C ARG A 124 19.09 -3.37 -28.50
N ILE A 125 20.10 -3.70 -27.71
CA ILE A 125 21.44 -3.90 -28.25
C ILE A 125 21.39 -5.24 -28.99
N GLU A 126 21.19 -5.20 -30.32
CA GLU A 126 21.13 -6.42 -31.15
C GLU A 126 22.51 -6.98 -31.50
N ASP A 127 23.61 -6.25 -31.31
CA ASP A 127 24.95 -6.83 -31.40
C ASP A 127 26.03 -5.98 -30.68
N PRO A 128 26.70 -6.49 -29.63
CA PRO A 128 27.76 -5.77 -28.92
C PRO A 128 29.11 -5.73 -29.68
N ALA A 129 29.20 -6.26 -30.91
CA ALA A 129 30.45 -6.32 -31.66
C ALA A 129 30.87 -5.02 -32.39
N GLU A 130 30.03 -3.98 -32.47
CA GLU A 130 30.36 -2.74 -33.19
C GLU A 130 30.98 -1.62 -32.33
N VAL A 131 31.24 -1.83 -31.03
CA VAL A 131 31.76 -0.78 -30.13
C VAL A 131 33.30 -0.80 -30.01
N LEU A 132 34.02 -1.33 -31.00
CA LEU A 132 35.49 -1.25 -31.07
C LEU A 132 35.97 -0.86 -32.46
N GLU A 133 36.07 0.46 -32.70
CA GLU A 133 37.16 1.08 -33.47
C GLU A 133 37.71 2.30 -32.72
#